data_AF-A0A196SBV0-F1
#
_entry.id   AF-A0A196SBV0-F1
#
_cell.length_a   1.000
_cell.length_b   1.000
_cell.length_c   1.000
_cell.angle_alpha   90.00
_cell.angle_beta   90.00
_cell.angle_gamma   90.00
#
_symmetry.space_group_name_H-M   'P 1'
#
loop_
_entity.id
_entity.type
_entity.pdbx_description
1 polymer ?
#
loop_
_entity_poly.entity_id
_entity_poly.type
_entity_poly.pdbx_seq_one_letter_code
_entity_poly.pdbx_strand_id
1 'polypeptide(L)'
;LLDDWTPYLQYMPNFSKSLNAQSQAASKAVFTDGDKLTALWTPADPPTWSLKLREDWLVMYRNDKDKEETWAPTTPEDLLDFARWIDAQKKAGVKEFEDVYAFSTAGGGNSLGVLGTWMPLMFGSVTVAPYGFYVDKNGEVQFGTTDGSYKEFLDYFKIIVEEQLIEPAWFTQQYAERKRTYAGKIGIEWMPGE
;
A
#
# COMPACT_ATOMS: atom_id res chain seq x y z
N LEU A 1 -23.73 27.33 9.76
CA LEU A 1 -23.45 26.46 8.60
C LEU A 1 -24.77 25.88 8.12
N LEU A 2 -24.87 25.55 6.84
CA LEU A 2 -26.01 24.81 6.29
C LEU A 2 -25.97 23.37 6.84
N ASP A 3 -27.08 22.86 7.37
CA ASP A 3 -27.21 21.52 7.96
C ASP A 3 -27.97 20.53 7.08
N ASP A 4 -28.64 21.02 6.02
CA ASP A 4 -29.39 20.21 5.07
C ASP A 4 -29.24 20.72 3.62
N TRP A 5 -28.62 19.89 2.78
CA TRP A 5 -28.43 20.12 1.36
C TRP A 5 -29.58 19.60 0.49
N THR A 6 -30.52 18.82 1.04
CA THR A 6 -31.63 18.20 0.30
C THR A 6 -32.44 19.21 -0.52
N PRO A 7 -32.82 20.41 -0.02
CA PRO A 7 -33.58 21.39 -0.80
C PRO A 7 -32.83 21.94 -2.03
N TYR A 8 -31.50 21.83 -2.03
CA TYR A 8 -30.63 22.39 -3.07
C TYR A 8 -30.30 21.39 -4.17
N LEU A 9 -30.62 20.10 -4.00
CA LEU A 9 -30.35 19.05 -5.00
C LEU A 9 -30.99 19.35 -6.36
N GLN A 10 -32.14 20.05 -6.38
CA GLN A 10 -32.79 20.51 -7.61
C GLN A 10 -31.90 21.43 -8.45
N TYR A 11 -30.99 22.17 -7.82
CA TYR A 11 -30.04 23.06 -8.50
C TYR A 11 -28.71 22.36 -8.83
N MET A 12 -28.54 21.10 -8.40
CA MET A 12 -27.32 20.31 -8.56
C MET A 12 -27.61 18.96 -9.23
N PRO A 13 -28.19 18.94 -10.45
CA PRO A 13 -28.68 17.71 -11.08
C PRO A 13 -27.60 16.65 -11.33
N ASN A 14 -26.37 17.07 -11.62
CA ASN A 14 -25.24 16.15 -11.80
C ASN A 14 -24.83 15.47 -10.49
N PHE A 15 -24.80 16.23 -9.39
CA PHE A 15 -24.53 15.66 -8.07
C PHE A 15 -25.68 14.74 -7.64
N SER A 16 -26.94 15.15 -7.82
CA SER A 16 -28.11 14.32 -7.51
C SER A 16 -28.13 13.00 -8.28
N LYS A 17 -27.64 13.00 -9.53
CA LYS A 17 -27.45 11.76 -10.32
C LYS A 17 -26.36 10.89 -9.72
N SER A 18 -25.22 11.47 -9.36
CA SER A 18 -24.09 10.77 -8.74
C SER A 18 -24.45 10.17 -7.37
N LEU A 19 -25.22 10.90 -6.56
CA LEU A 19 -25.64 10.52 -5.20
C LEU A 19 -26.27 9.11 -5.16
N ASN A 20 -27.00 8.73 -6.20
CA ASN A 20 -27.72 7.47 -6.28
C ASN A 20 -26.96 6.36 -7.00
N ALA A 21 -25.69 6.60 -7.38
CA ALA A 21 -24.83 5.56 -7.91
C ALA A 21 -24.42 4.59 -6.80
N GLN A 22 -24.32 3.29 -7.11
CA GLN A 22 -23.91 2.27 -6.14
C GLN A 22 -22.55 2.57 -5.49
N SER A 23 -21.62 3.15 -6.26
CA SER A 23 -20.30 3.56 -5.76
C SER A 23 -20.34 4.67 -4.70
N GLN A 24 -21.46 5.37 -4.55
CA GLN A 24 -21.64 6.45 -3.58
C GLN A 24 -22.46 6.02 -2.35
N ALA A 25 -22.93 4.76 -2.30
CA ALA A 25 -23.85 4.31 -1.26
C ALA A 25 -23.27 4.46 0.16
N ALA A 26 -21.99 4.14 0.35
CA ALA A 26 -21.31 4.27 1.64
C ALA A 26 -21.19 5.75 2.06
N SER A 27 -20.68 6.61 1.19
CA SER A 27 -20.56 8.05 1.46
C SER A 27 -21.93 8.68 1.73
N LYS A 28 -22.96 8.29 0.97
CA LYS A 28 -24.34 8.75 1.19
C LYS A 28 -24.85 8.35 2.57
N ALA A 29 -24.62 7.11 3.01
CA ALA A 29 -25.02 6.67 4.35
C ALA A 29 -24.32 7.47 5.46
N VAL A 30 -23.04 7.82 5.29
CA VAL A 30 -22.27 8.62 6.27
C VAL A 30 -22.74 10.07 6.32
N PHE A 31 -23.09 10.66 5.18
CA PHE A 31 -23.47 12.07 5.08
C PHE A 31 -24.98 12.29 5.01
N THR A 32 -25.78 11.32 5.41
CA THR A 32 -27.23 11.45 5.54
C THR A 32 -27.64 11.20 6.99
N ASP A 33 -28.34 12.17 7.59
CA ASP A 33 -28.95 12.04 8.92
C ASP A 33 -30.48 12.05 8.77
N GLY A 34 -31.09 10.87 8.88
CA GLY A 34 -32.50 10.67 8.53
C GLY A 34 -32.75 10.97 7.06
N ASP A 35 -33.53 12.02 6.78
CA ASP A 35 -33.84 12.48 5.41
C ASP A 35 -32.97 13.67 4.98
N LYS A 36 -32.05 14.12 5.83
CA LYS A 36 -31.20 15.30 5.59
C LYS A 36 -29.86 14.91 5.03
N LEU A 37 -29.48 15.53 3.92
CA LEU A 37 -28.12 15.41 3.39
C LEU A 37 -27.23 16.44 4.09
N THR A 38 -26.32 16.01 4.96
CA THR A 38 -25.53 16.89 5.82
C THR A 38 -24.26 17.44 5.16
N ALA A 39 -23.83 16.83 4.05
CA ALA A 39 -22.66 17.28 3.29
C ALA A 39 -22.76 17.00 1.79
N LEU A 40 -22.00 17.76 1.00
CA LEU A 40 -21.66 17.43 -0.38
C LEU A 40 -20.23 16.88 -0.43
N TRP A 41 -19.98 15.91 -1.32
CA TRP A 41 -18.66 15.31 -1.51
C TRP A 41 -18.38 15.06 -2.98
N THR A 42 -17.12 14.77 -3.29
CA THR A 42 -16.69 14.30 -4.60
C THR A 42 -16.54 12.78 -4.56
N PRO A 43 -16.79 12.07 -5.68
CA PRO A 43 -16.45 10.67 -5.80
C PRO A 43 -14.97 10.44 -5.44
N ALA A 44 -14.67 9.26 -4.88
CA ALA A 44 -13.29 8.86 -4.65
C ALA A 44 -12.53 8.78 -5.97
N ASP A 45 -11.29 9.28 -5.98
CA ASP A 45 -10.39 9.11 -7.11
C ASP A 45 -10.00 7.63 -7.25
N PRO A 46 -9.74 7.15 -8.49
CA PRO A 46 -9.16 5.83 -8.69
C PRO A 46 -7.84 5.69 -7.91
N PRO A 47 -7.52 4.50 -7.38
CA PRO A 47 -6.25 4.28 -6.70
C PRO A 47 -5.11 4.55 -7.68
N THR A 48 -4.28 5.54 -7.36
CA THR A 48 -3.12 5.90 -8.18
C THR A 48 -1.87 5.18 -7.76
N TRP A 49 -1.85 4.47 -6.63
CA TRP A 49 -0.69 3.73 -6.14
C TRP A 49 -0.90 2.23 -6.20
N SER A 50 0.16 1.50 -6.51
CA SER A 50 0.14 0.04 -6.55
C SER A 50 1.50 -0.56 -6.16
N LEU A 51 1.46 -1.84 -5.79
CA LEU A 51 2.66 -2.64 -5.57
C LEU A 51 3.23 -3.01 -6.93
N LYS A 52 4.51 -2.70 -7.14
CA LYS A 52 5.25 -2.95 -8.37
C LYS A 52 6.44 -3.82 -8.06
N LEU A 53 6.66 -4.79 -8.94
CA LEU A 53 7.80 -5.68 -8.88
C LEU A 53 8.62 -5.51 -10.16
N ARG A 54 9.94 -5.65 -10.05
CA ARG A 54 10.84 -5.66 -11.21
C ARG A 54 10.66 -6.92 -12.02
N GLU A 55 9.90 -6.81 -13.10
CA GLU A 55 9.54 -7.96 -13.94
C GLU A 55 10.77 -8.62 -14.57
N ASP A 56 11.78 -7.85 -14.99
CA ASP A 56 13.04 -8.37 -15.50
C ASP A 56 13.77 -9.23 -14.45
N TRP A 57 13.73 -8.83 -13.18
CA TRP A 57 14.29 -9.61 -12.08
C TRP A 57 13.42 -10.81 -11.72
N LEU A 58 12.09 -10.69 -11.81
CA LEU A 58 11.17 -11.81 -11.62
C LEU A 58 11.40 -12.89 -12.69
N VAL A 59 11.63 -12.52 -13.95
CA VAL A 59 11.97 -13.48 -15.02
C VAL A 59 13.26 -14.22 -14.68
N MET A 60 14.30 -13.50 -14.22
CA MET A 60 15.55 -14.14 -13.77
C MET A 60 15.33 -15.07 -12.58
N TYR A 61 14.50 -14.66 -11.60
CA TYR A 61 14.13 -15.48 -10.46
C TYR A 61 13.39 -16.76 -10.88
N ARG A 62 12.41 -16.64 -11.80
CA ARG A 62 11.66 -17.79 -12.32
C ARG A 62 12.60 -18.80 -12.97
N ASN A 63 13.54 -18.33 -13.78
CA ASN A 63 14.55 -19.20 -14.41
C ASN A 63 15.48 -19.86 -13.39
N ASP A 64 15.94 -19.11 -12.36
CA ASP A 64 16.83 -19.66 -11.31
C ASP A 64 16.11 -20.68 -10.40
N LYS A 65 14.80 -20.50 -10.18
CA LYS A 65 13.98 -21.33 -9.29
C LYS A 65 13.10 -22.36 -9.99
N ASP A 66 13.29 -22.54 -11.30
CA ASP A 66 12.50 -23.45 -12.14
C ASP A 66 10.98 -23.24 -11.95
N LYS A 67 10.55 -21.96 -11.96
CA LYS A 67 9.14 -21.56 -11.85
C LYS A 67 8.54 -21.38 -13.24
N GLU A 68 7.23 -21.56 -13.32
CA GLU A 68 6.46 -21.26 -14.53
C GLU A 68 6.60 -19.78 -14.93
N GLU A 69 6.51 -19.50 -16.23
CA GLU A 69 6.64 -18.14 -16.79
C GLU A 69 5.61 -17.16 -16.21
N THR A 70 4.43 -17.65 -15.85
CA THR A 70 3.31 -16.90 -15.27
C THR A 70 3.38 -16.79 -13.75
N TRP A 71 4.38 -17.38 -13.10
CA TRP A 71 4.48 -17.34 -11.64
C TRP A 71 4.65 -15.90 -11.15
N ALA A 72 3.90 -15.54 -10.13
CA ALA A 72 4.07 -14.28 -9.42
C ALA A 72 3.98 -14.54 -7.91
N PRO A 73 4.59 -13.70 -7.06
CA PRO A 73 4.42 -13.80 -5.62
C PRO A 73 2.95 -13.69 -5.23
N THR A 74 2.46 -14.66 -4.45
CA THR A 74 1.06 -14.70 -3.97
C THR A 74 0.96 -14.65 -2.45
N THR A 75 2.09 -14.77 -1.76
CA THR A 75 2.19 -14.78 -0.30
C THR A 75 3.30 -13.84 0.18
N PRO A 76 3.28 -13.40 1.45
CA PRO A 76 4.39 -12.66 2.05
C PRO A 76 5.72 -13.43 1.97
N GLU A 77 5.69 -14.75 2.08
CA GLU A 77 6.87 -15.61 1.99
C GLU A 77 7.44 -15.62 0.56
N ASP A 78 6.60 -15.65 -0.48
CA ASP A 78 7.08 -15.53 -1.87
C ASP A 78 7.81 -14.20 -2.13
N LEU A 79 7.31 -13.10 -1.55
CA LEU A 79 7.97 -11.79 -1.63
C LEU A 79 9.31 -11.79 -0.90
N LEU A 80 9.37 -12.46 0.25
CA LEU A 80 10.59 -12.56 1.04
C LEU A 80 11.64 -13.44 0.37
N ASP A 81 11.23 -14.55 -0.23
CA ASP A 81 12.10 -15.44 -1.01
C ASP A 81 12.66 -14.72 -2.25
N PHE A 82 11.82 -13.95 -2.95
CA PHE A 82 12.28 -13.10 -4.04
C PHE A 82 13.27 -12.03 -3.54
N ALA A 83 13.00 -11.39 -2.40
CA ALA A 83 13.89 -10.40 -1.80
C ALA A 83 15.26 -10.99 -1.41
N ARG A 84 15.27 -12.18 -0.78
CA ARG A 84 16.49 -12.93 -0.45
C ARG A 84 17.27 -13.34 -1.69
N TRP A 85 16.57 -13.70 -2.77
CA TRP A 85 17.22 -14.01 -4.04
C TRP A 85 17.91 -12.79 -4.65
N ILE A 86 17.27 -11.61 -4.66
CA ILE A 86 17.89 -10.35 -5.11
C ILE A 86 19.20 -10.09 -4.34
N ASP A 87 19.16 -10.24 -3.02
CA ASP A 87 20.35 -10.07 -2.17
C ASP A 87 21.42 -11.14 -2.42
N ALA A 88 21.04 -12.39 -2.70
CA ALA A 88 21.97 -13.44 -3.08
C ALA A 88 22.67 -13.14 -4.41
N GLN A 89 21.96 -12.63 -5.43
CA GLN A 89 22.56 -12.21 -6.71
C GLN A 89 23.55 -11.06 -6.52
N LYS A 90 23.20 -10.09 -5.67
CA LYS A 90 24.10 -9.00 -5.27
C LYS A 90 25.36 -9.52 -4.59
N LYS A 91 25.23 -10.43 -3.62
CA LYS A 91 26.37 -11.06 -2.91
C LYS A 91 27.24 -11.91 -3.84
N ALA A 92 26.64 -12.53 -4.85
CA ALA A 92 27.34 -13.27 -5.90
C ALA A 92 28.09 -12.36 -6.90
N GLY A 93 27.89 -11.04 -6.84
CA GLY A 93 28.57 -10.09 -7.74
C GLY A 93 27.99 -10.08 -9.15
N VAL A 94 26.71 -10.45 -9.31
CA VAL A 94 26.02 -10.33 -10.61
C VAL A 94 25.85 -8.84 -10.94
N LYS A 95 26.31 -8.44 -12.13
CA LYS A 95 26.44 -7.04 -12.55
C LYS A 95 25.11 -6.27 -12.48
N GLU A 96 24.02 -6.91 -12.88
CA GLU A 96 22.66 -6.35 -12.86
C GLU A 96 22.20 -5.98 -11.44
N PHE A 97 22.77 -6.65 -10.42
CA PHE A 97 22.45 -6.50 -9.00
C PHE A 97 23.46 -5.64 -8.23
N GLU A 98 24.30 -4.86 -8.94
CA GLU A 98 25.16 -3.86 -8.29
C GLU A 98 24.35 -2.70 -7.69
N ASP A 99 24.59 -2.41 -6.40
CA ASP A 99 23.92 -1.36 -5.61
C ASP A 99 22.38 -1.43 -5.65
N VAL A 100 21.83 -2.65 -5.65
CA VAL A 100 20.38 -2.88 -5.57
C VAL A 100 19.94 -3.29 -4.17
N TYR A 101 18.64 -3.13 -3.91
CA TYR A 101 17.97 -3.63 -2.72
C TYR A 101 16.60 -4.18 -3.10
N ALA A 102 16.09 -5.15 -2.35
CA ALA A 102 14.75 -5.68 -2.59
C ALA A 102 13.69 -4.63 -2.25
N PHE A 103 13.85 -3.96 -1.11
CA PHE A 103 12.90 -2.95 -0.63
C PHE A 103 13.53 -1.57 -0.48
N SER A 104 12.68 -0.57 -0.57
CA SER A 104 12.94 0.81 -0.16
C SER A 104 11.70 1.39 0.54
N THR A 105 11.93 2.43 1.32
CA THR A 105 10.86 3.29 1.84
C THR A 105 11.37 4.71 2.02
N ALA A 106 10.52 5.61 2.52
CA ALA A 106 10.95 6.95 2.94
C ALA A 106 10.32 7.30 4.27
N GLY A 107 11.01 6.92 5.35
CA GLY A 107 10.53 7.13 6.71
C GLY A 107 10.73 8.54 7.26
N GLY A 108 11.62 9.34 6.66
CA GLY A 108 11.91 10.71 7.09
C GLY A 108 12.33 10.86 8.57
N GLY A 109 12.76 9.77 9.19
CA GLY A 109 13.13 9.67 10.61
C GLY A 109 11.96 9.57 11.59
N ASN A 110 10.71 9.50 11.13
CA ASN A 110 9.52 9.55 11.99
C ASN A 110 8.43 8.52 11.64
N SER A 111 8.61 7.72 10.60
CA SER A 111 7.62 6.72 10.16
C SER A 111 8.28 5.56 9.41
N LEU A 112 7.48 4.55 9.05
CA LEU A 112 7.89 3.46 8.16
C LEU A 112 7.74 3.80 6.67
N GLY A 113 7.36 5.05 6.34
CA GLY A 113 7.14 5.52 4.98
C GLY A 113 6.09 4.71 4.22
N VAL A 114 6.32 4.52 2.92
CA VAL A 114 5.40 3.80 2.02
C VAL A 114 5.18 2.34 2.45
N LEU A 115 6.17 1.69 3.07
CA LEU A 115 6.01 0.30 3.54
C LEU A 115 4.97 0.17 4.65
N GLY A 116 4.83 1.19 5.51
CA GLY A 116 3.77 1.25 6.51
C GLY A 116 2.35 1.42 5.92
N THR A 117 2.23 1.68 4.62
CA THR A 117 0.94 1.85 3.95
C THR A 117 0.42 0.54 3.34
N TRP A 118 1.29 -0.23 2.68
CA TRP A 118 0.87 -1.41 1.93
C TRP A 118 1.23 -2.74 2.61
N MET A 119 2.36 -2.85 3.32
CA MET A 119 2.75 -4.12 3.93
C MET A 119 1.77 -4.59 5.01
N PRO A 120 1.18 -3.72 5.85
CA PRO A 120 0.15 -4.15 6.79
C PRO A 120 -1.06 -4.80 6.11
N LEU A 121 -1.36 -4.44 4.85
CA LEU A 121 -2.47 -5.01 4.09
C LEU A 121 -2.31 -6.49 3.77
N MET A 122 -1.10 -7.05 3.91
CA MET A 122 -0.87 -8.50 3.79
C MET A 122 -1.37 -9.28 5.00
N PHE A 123 -1.53 -8.63 6.16
CA PHE A 123 -1.85 -9.26 7.44
C PHE A 123 -3.18 -8.75 8.04
N GLY A 124 -3.66 -7.60 7.57
CA GLY A 124 -4.90 -6.99 8.06
C GLY A 124 -5.18 -5.64 7.43
N SER A 125 -5.63 -4.68 8.23
CA SER A 125 -5.87 -3.31 7.79
C SER A 125 -4.60 -2.46 7.85
N VAL A 126 -4.55 -1.37 7.08
CA VAL A 126 -3.55 -0.32 7.27
C VAL A 126 -3.69 0.27 8.68
N THR A 127 -2.59 0.70 9.31
CA THR A 127 -2.61 1.28 10.66
C THR A 127 -2.37 2.79 10.66
N VAL A 128 -2.80 3.47 9.59
CA VAL A 128 -2.70 4.93 9.46
C VAL A 128 -4.04 5.55 9.82
N ALA A 129 -4.12 6.28 10.93
CA ALA A 129 -5.33 7.01 11.28
C ALA A 129 -5.55 8.21 10.33
N PRO A 130 -6.80 8.54 9.94
CA PRO A 130 -8.05 7.86 10.30
C PRO A 130 -8.39 6.63 9.45
N TYR A 131 -7.60 6.30 8.42
CA TYR A 131 -7.87 5.25 7.43
C TYR A 131 -7.80 3.81 7.97
N GLY A 132 -7.19 3.58 9.13
CA GLY A 132 -6.89 2.25 9.62
C GLY A 132 -7.96 1.56 10.47
N PHE A 133 -9.04 2.27 10.77
CA PHE A 133 -10.20 1.68 11.43
C PHE A 133 -11.08 0.95 10.43
N TYR A 134 -11.57 -0.23 10.80
CA TYR A 134 -12.44 -1.02 9.94
C TYR A 134 -13.51 -1.74 10.76
N VAL A 135 -14.58 -2.18 10.13
CA VAL A 135 -15.65 -2.94 10.77
C VAL A 135 -15.45 -4.42 10.47
N ASP A 136 -15.39 -5.25 11.50
CA ASP A 136 -15.25 -6.70 11.32
C ASP A 136 -16.57 -7.38 10.94
N LYS A 137 -16.54 -8.70 10.75
CA LYS A 137 -17.71 -9.52 10.40
C LYS A 137 -18.83 -9.51 11.46
N ASN A 138 -18.52 -9.10 12.69
CA ASN A 138 -19.48 -8.99 13.79
C ASN A 138 -20.07 -7.58 13.91
N GLY A 139 -19.62 -6.62 13.09
CA GLY A 139 -20.06 -5.23 13.16
C GLY A 139 -19.28 -4.39 14.17
N GLU A 140 -18.18 -4.91 14.71
CA GLU A 140 -17.35 -4.19 15.70
C GLU A 140 -16.27 -3.38 15.01
N VAL A 141 -15.99 -2.18 15.52
CA VAL A 141 -14.91 -1.32 15.04
C VAL A 141 -13.59 -1.87 15.56
N GLN A 142 -12.71 -2.24 14.64
CA GLN A 142 -11.37 -2.74 14.89
C GLN A 142 -10.31 -1.75 14.39
N PHE A 143 -9.09 -1.93 14.89
CA PHE A 143 -7.89 -1.22 14.48
C PHE A 143 -6.69 -2.18 14.52
N GLY A 144 -5.82 -2.15 13.50
CA GLY A 144 -4.75 -3.14 13.34
C GLY A 144 -3.82 -3.30 14.56
N THR A 145 -3.65 -2.26 15.37
CA THR A 145 -2.87 -2.32 16.61
C THR A 145 -3.58 -3.09 17.72
N THR A 146 -4.92 -3.10 17.76
CA THR A 146 -5.70 -3.75 18.82
C THR A 146 -6.12 -5.18 18.47
N ASP A 147 -6.27 -5.49 17.18
CA ASP A 147 -6.65 -6.84 16.72
C ASP A 147 -5.47 -7.82 16.56
N GLY A 148 -4.24 -7.32 16.63
CA GLY A 148 -3.00 -8.11 16.54
C GLY A 148 -2.35 -8.18 15.16
N SER A 149 -3.05 -7.83 14.08
CA SER A 149 -2.52 -7.89 12.70
C SER A 149 -1.28 -7.00 12.50
N TYR A 150 -1.20 -5.88 13.22
CA TYR A 150 -0.01 -5.01 13.16
C TYR A 150 1.25 -5.68 13.71
N LYS A 151 1.11 -6.63 14.65
CA LYS A 151 2.26 -7.39 15.16
C LYS A 151 2.84 -8.30 14.07
N GLU A 152 1.99 -8.98 13.30
CA GLU A 152 2.44 -9.85 12.20
C GLU A 152 3.20 -9.04 11.15
N PHE A 153 2.70 -7.86 10.81
CA PHE A 153 3.42 -6.91 9.97
C PHE A 153 4.79 -6.53 10.56
N LEU A 154 4.87 -6.18 11.84
CA LEU A 154 6.14 -5.79 12.46
C LEU A 154 7.14 -6.96 12.51
N ASP A 155 6.67 -8.18 12.75
CA ASP A 155 7.51 -9.39 12.72
C ASP A 155 8.07 -9.62 11.31
N TYR A 156 7.24 -9.48 10.26
CA TYR A 156 7.69 -9.56 8.87
C TYR A 156 8.68 -8.44 8.50
N PHE A 157 8.37 -7.21 8.87
CA PHE A 157 9.24 -6.06 8.62
C PHE A 157 10.58 -6.18 9.35
N LYS A 158 10.58 -6.74 10.56
CA LYS A 158 11.79 -7.02 11.31
C LYS A 158 12.73 -7.96 10.54
N ILE A 159 12.21 -9.00 9.90
CA ILE A 159 13.02 -9.92 9.07
C ILE A 159 13.70 -9.14 7.93
N ILE A 160 12.95 -8.29 7.22
CA ILE A 160 13.49 -7.47 6.12
C ILE A 160 14.65 -6.59 6.59
N VAL A 161 14.54 -6.00 7.78
CA VAL A 161 15.58 -5.13 8.36
C VAL A 161 16.78 -5.94 8.86
N GLU A 162 16.55 -7.04 9.59
CA GLU A 162 17.61 -7.89 10.15
C GLU A 162 18.42 -8.60 9.06
N GLU A 163 17.77 -9.01 7.97
CA GLU A 163 18.42 -9.60 6.80
C GLU A 163 19.01 -8.55 5.84
N GLN A 164 18.86 -7.26 6.13
CA GLN A 164 19.37 -6.14 5.32
C GLN A 164 18.85 -6.12 3.88
N LEU A 165 17.62 -6.61 3.66
CA LEU A 165 16.96 -6.67 2.34
C LEU A 165 16.43 -5.30 1.88
N ILE A 166 16.40 -4.33 2.77
CA ILE A 166 15.97 -2.95 2.56
C ILE A 166 17.17 -2.00 2.49
N GLU A 167 17.08 -0.96 1.67
CA GLU A 167 18.21 -0.03 1.52
C GLU A 167 18.61 0.67 2.84
N PRO A 168 19.90 0.90 3.15
CA PRO A 168 20.34 1.32 4.48
C PRO A 168 19.75 2.65 4.98
N ALA A 169 19.45 3.57 4.06
CA ALA A 169 18.91 4.89 4.41
C ALA A 169 17.38 4.90 4.58
N TRP A 170 16.71 3.75 4.51
CA TRP A 170 15.25 3.63 4.46
C TRP A 170 14.51 4.44 5.53
N PHE A 171 15.02 4.45 6.76
CA PHE A 171 14.35 5.11 7.88
C PHE A 171 14.54 6.63 7.84
N THR A 172 15.72 7.11 7.46
CA THR A 172 16.09 8.54 7.55
C THR A 172 15.86 9.30 6.26
N GLN A 173 15.85 8.64 5.09
CA GLN A 173 15.69 9.30 3.81
C GLN A 173 14.29 9.90 3.64
N GLN A 174 14.25 11.08 3.03
CA GLN A 174 13.00 11.72 2.63
C GLN A 174 12.48 11.12 1.31
N TYR A 175 11.18 11.26 1.07
CA TYR A 175 10.54 10.70 -0.13
C TYR A 175 11.16 11.20 -1.43
N ALA A 176 11.55 12.49 -1.47
CA ALA A 176 12.19 13.13 -2.61
C ALA A 176 13.66 12.69 -2.83
N GLU A 177 14.28 12.01 -1.86
CA GLU A 177 15.70 11.66 -1.87
C GLU A 177 15.98 10.23 -2.33
N ARG A 178 14.93 9.47 -2.70
CA ARG A 178 15.00 8.05 -3.08
C ARG A 178 15.68 7.81 -4.44
N LYS A 179 16.99 8.08 -4.51
CA LYS A 179 17.78 7.98 -5.75
C LYS A 179 17.75 6.57 -6.35
N ARG A 180 17.75 5.52 -5.52
CA ARG A 180 17.71 4.12 -5.98
C ARG A 180 16.38 3.76 -6.60
N THR A 181 15.27 4.21 -6.03
CA THR A 181 13.94 4.09 -6.64
C THR A 181 13.94 4.65 -8.06
N TYR A 182 14.33 5.92 -8.23
CA TYR A 182 14.32 6.57 -9.54
C TYR A 182 15.37 6.04 -10.53
N ALA A 183 16.41 5.37 -10.03
CA ALA A 183 17.42 4.70 -10.85
C ALA A 183 17.06 3.26 -11.23
N GLY A 184 15.87 2.76 -10.84
CA GLY A 184 15.50 1.36 -11.07
C GLY A 184 16.42 0.40 -10.33
N LYS A 185 16.73 0.68 -9.07
CA LYS A 185 17.62 -0.14 -8.21
C LYS A 185 16.88 -0.83 -7.06
N ILE A 186 15.55 -0.75 -7.05
CA ILE A 186 14.70 -1.41 -6.05
C ILE A 186 13.81 -2.45 -6.72
N GLY A 187 13.68 -3.62 -6.11
CA GLY A 187 12.96 -4.77 -6.66
C GLY A 187 11.45 -4.77 -6.41
N ILE A 188 11.03 -4.35 -5.23
CA ILE A 188 9.65 -4.40 -4.73
C ILE A 188 9.30 -3.03 -4.15
N GLU A 189 8.31 -2.35 -4.75
CA GLU A 189 8.03 -0.96 -4.43
C GLU A 189 6.55 -0.60 -4.50
N TRP A 190 6.11 0.26 -3.60
CA TRP A 190 4.79 0.90 -3.65
C TRP A 190 4.93 2.28 -4.23
N MET A 191 4.45 2.45 -5.46
CA MET A 191 4.67 3.66 -6.25
C MET A 191 3.40 4.04 -7.03
N PRO A 192 3.23 5.34 -7.34
CA PRO A 192 2.15 5.76 -8.19
C PRO A 192 2.27 5.12 -9.60
N GLY A 193 1.12 4.83 -10.22
CA GLY A 193 0.98 4.54 -11.63
C GLY A 193 1.18 5.80 -12.45
N GLU A 194 1.91 5.66 -13.55
CA GLU A 194 1.84 6.58 -14.69
C GLU A 194 0.74 6.10 -15.64
#